data_AF-A0A1C0VYN3-F1
#
_entry.id   AF-A0A1C0VYN3-F1
#
_cell.length_a   1.000
_cell.length_b   1.000
_cell.length_c   1.000
_cell.angle_alpha   90.00
_cell.angle_beta   90.00
_cell.angle_gamma   90.00
#
_symmetry.space_group_name_H-M   'P 1'
#
loop_
_entity.id
_entity.type
_entity.pdbx_description
1 polymer ?
#
loop_
_entity_poly.entity_id
_entity_poly.type
_entity_poly.pdbx_seq_one_letter_code
_entity_poly.pdbx_strand_id
1 'polypeptide(L)'
;MVTELEKVIFRKACMRGINLERAYLRNADLIMANLDGANLKKADLTGANLYGASVQNTDFTGAIMPNGEKYRSETFNQSSKKVTTMTRKIISTENAPRPVGPYNQAIAASGTMLFLAGQIAIDMRLNDIVYTEDVSKQTEQVMANIEAILTEAGATWSDVVKTTVYLKDMNDFAAVNAVYAKYFDSATAPARACVEVSRLPKDVLVEIDCIAVI
;
A
#
# COMPACT_ATOMS: atom_id res chain seq x y z
N MET A 1 -14.48 -31.74 -35.43
CA MET A 1 -13.72 -32.84 -34.82
C MET A 1 -13.38 -32.40 -33.43
N VAL A 2 -13.85 -33.12 -32.41
CA VAL A 2 -13.56 -32.79 -31.01
C VAL A 2 -12.32 -33.58 -30.61
N THR A 3 -11.32 -32.90 -30.05
CA THR A 3 -10.06 -33.52 -29.66
C THR A 3 -10.20 -34.07 -28.24
N GLU A 4 -10.28 -35.40 -28.11
CA GLU A 4 -10.33 -36.09 -26.83
C GLU A 4 -8.92 -36.50 -26.39
N LEU A 5 -8.44 -35.93 -25.28
CA LEU A 5 -7.09 -36.12 -24.73
C LEU A 5 -7.17 -36.30 -23.20
N GLU A 6 -8.18 -37.04 -22.74
CA GLU A 6 -8.35 -37.32 -21.31
C GLU A 6 -7.17 -38.15 -20.77
N LYS A 7 -6.61 -37.75 -19.62
CA LYS A 7 -5.50 -38.45 -18.94
C LYS A 7 -4.22 -38.59 -19.76
N VAL A 8 -4.06 -37.85 -20.85
CA VAL A 8 -2.85 -37.91 -21.68
C VAL A 8 -1.66 -37.32 -20.92
N ILE A 9 -0.49 -37.91 -21.12
CA ILE A 9 0.77 -37.49 -20.52
C ILE A 9 1.55 -36.65 -21.54
N PHE A 10 1.62 -35.35 -21.30
CA PHE A 10 2.32 -34.34 -22.11
C PHE A 10 3.44 -33.64 -21.32
N ARG A 11 4.02 -34.32 -20.33
CA ARG A 11 5.10 -33.77 -19.50
C ARG A 11 6.25 -33.26 -20.39
N LYS A 12 6.63 -32.00 -20.19
CA LYS A 12 7.71 -31.31 -20.93
C LYS A 12 7.50 -31.27 -22.46
N ALA A 13 6.29 -31.54 -22.94
CA ALA A 13 6.00 -31.50 -24.37
C ALA A 13 6.04 -30.05 -24.90
N CYS A 14 6.56 -29.88 -26.12
CA CYS A 14 6.48 -28.60 -26.84
C CYS A 14 5.21 -28.58 -27.68
N MET A 15 4.23 -27.78 -27.26
CA MET A 15 2.91 -27.62 -27.88
C MET A 15 2.62 -26.14 -28.17
N ARG A 16 3.67 -25.38 -28.48
CA ARG A 16 3.58 -23.95 -28.78
C ARG A 16 2.66 -23.72 -29.97
N GLY A 17 1.69 -22.82 -29.83
CA GLY A 17 0.77 -22.43 -30.90
C GLY A 17 -0.25 -23.49 -31.31
N ILE A 18 -0.36 -24.61 -30.59
CA ILE A 18 -1.31 -25.68 -30.93
C ILE A 18 -2.76 -25.19 -30.80
N ASN A 19 -3.65 -25.70 -31.65
CA ASN A 19 -5.08 -25.49 -31.50
C ASN A 19 -5.74 -26.66 -30.77
N LEU A 20 -6.16 -26.41 -29.53
CA LEU A 20 -6.87 -27.31 -28.63
C LEU A 20 -8.23 -26.69 -28.22
N GLU A 21 -8.82 -25.86 -29.07
CA GLU A 21 -10.15 -25.29 -28.83
C GLU A 21 -11.18 -26.42 -28.62
N ARG A 22 -11.94 -26.34 -27.52
CA ARG A 22 -12.94 -27.34 -27.09
C ARG A 22 -12.37 -28.74 -26.85
N ALA A 23 -11.06 -28.88 -26.67
CA ALA A 23 -10.47 -30.17 -26.33
C ALA A 23 -10.87 -30.64 -24.93
N TYR A 24 -11.03 -31.96 -24.77
CA TYR A 24 -11.23 -32.58 -23.45
C TYR A 24 -9.86 -33.03 -22.91
N LEU A 25 -9.34 -32.29 -21.94
CA LEU A 25 -8.02 -32.47 -21.31
C LEU A 25 -8.16 -32.83 -19.82
N ARG A 26 -9.28 -33.44 -19.42
CA ARG A 26 -9.50 -33.75 -18.00
C ARG A 26 -8.43 -34.70 -17.50
N ASN A 27 -7.90 -34.42 -16.32
CA ASN A 27 -6.82 -35.19 -15.69
C ASN A 27 -5.56 -35.35 -16.56
N ALA A 28 -5.36 -34.53 -17.59
CA ALA A 28 -4.15 -34.57 -18.41
C ALA A 28 -2.93 -34.09 -17.60
N ASP A 29 -1.77 -34.71 -17.83
CA ASP A 29 -0.52 -34.33 -17.19
C ASP A 29 0.28 -33.42 -18.11
N LEU A 30 0.24 -32.13 -17.84
CA LEU A 30 0.86 -31.05 -18.61
C LEU A 30 2.05 -30.42 -17.87
N ILE A 31 2.65 -31.14 -16.91
CA ILE A 31 3.75 -30.61 -16.08
C ILE A 31 4.91 -30.15 -16.98
N MET A 32 5.35 -28.91 -16.80
CA MET A 32 6.43 -28.29 -17.58
C MET A 32 6.22 -28.27 -19.11
N ALA A 33 5.00 -28.48 -19.60
CA ALA A 33 4.71 -28.36 -21.03
C ALA A 33 4.85 -26.91 -21.51
N ASN A 34 5.29 -26.71 -22.75
CA ASN A 34 5.25 -25.39 -23.38
C ASN A 34 3.96 -25.26 -24.21
N LEU A 35 3.02 -24.46 -23.72
CA LEU A 35 1.75 -24.13 -24.36
C LEU A 35 1.74 -22.70 -24.91
N ASP A 36 2.88 -22.01 -25.03
CA ASP A 36 2.91 -20.60 -25.40
C ASP A 36 2.17 -20.37 -26.73
N GLY A 37 1.25 -19.39 -26.76
CA GLY A 37 0.43 -19.08 -27.94
C GLY A 37 -0.61 -20.13 -28.31
N ALA A 38 -0.81 -21.20 -27.52
CA ALA A 38 -1.82 -22.21 -27.82
C ALA A 38 -3.25 -21.65 -27.69
N ASN A 39 -4.18 -22.19 -28.47
CA ASN A 39 -5.61 -21.90 -28.38
C ASN A 39 -6.29 -23.00 -27.56
N LEU A 40 -6.68 -22.70 -26.32
CA LEU A 40 -7.45 -23.59 -25.43
C LEU A 40 -8.87 -23.06 -25.16
N LYS A 41 -9.43 -22.25 -26.06
CA LYS A 41 -10.79 -21.72 -25.92
C LYS A 41 -11.76 -22.84 -25.63
N LYS A 42 -12.57 -22.68 -24.58
CA LYS A 42 -13.63 -23.65 -24.22
C LYS A 42 -13.13 -25.09 -24.01
N ALA A 43 -11.83 -25.32 -23.85
CA ALA A 43 -11.29 -26.63 -23.49
C ALA A 43 -11.71 -27.00 -22.06
N ASP A 44 -11.81 -28.29 -21.76
CA ASP A 44 -12.09 -28.79 -20.41
C ASP A 44 -10.82 -29.37 -19.79
N LEU A 45 -10.21 -28.62 -18.88
CA LEU A 45 -8.98 -28.96 -18.17
C LEU A 45 -9.26 -29.48 -16.76
N THR A 46 -10.49 -29.88 -16.41
CA THR A 46 -10.85 -30.30 -15.04
C THR A 46 -9.88 -31.38 -14.53
N GLY A 47 -9.20 -31.12 -13.42
CA GLY A 47 -8.20 -32.04 -12.84
C GLY A 47 -6.86 -32.14 -13.59
N ALA A 48 -6.63 -31.37 -14.66
CA ALA A 48 -5.36 -31.37 -15.38
C ALA A 48 -4.22 -30.77 -14.52
N ASN A 49 -3.03 -31.34 -14.61
CA ASN A 49 -1.85 -30.84 -13.89
C ASN A 49 -1.00 -29.94 -14.78
N LEU A 50 -1.07 -28.63 -14.56
CA LEU A 50 -0.33 -27.59 -15.29
C LEU A 50 0.92 -27.10 -14.55
N TYR A 51 1.40 -27.81 -13.51
CA TYR A 51 2.51 -27.33 -12.70
C TYR A 51 3.77 -27.07 -13.54
N GLY A 52 4.26 -25.83 -13.51
CA GLY A 52 5.44 -25.39 -14.27
C GLY A 52 5.26 -25.27 -15.78
N ALA A 53 4.04 -25.43 -16.32
CA ALA A 53 3.78 -25.23 -17.74
C ALA A 53 3.96 -23.75 -18.14
N SER A 54 4.57 -23.51 -19.30
CA SER A 54 4.63 -22.17 -19.90
C SER A 54 3.34 -21.92 -20.69
N VAL A 55 2.64 -20.83 -20.38
CA VAL A 55 1.32 -20.50 -20.96
C VAL A 55 1.26 -19.06 -21.48
N GLN A 56 2.41 -18.48 -21.86
CA GLN A 56 2.45 -17.10 -22.33
C GLN A 56 1.61 -16.95 -23.61
N ASN A 57 0.75 -15.94 -23.68
CA ASN A 57 -0.17 -15.71 -24.81
C ASN A 57 -1.10 -16.89 -25.14
N THR A 58 -1.34 -17.81 -24.20
CA THR A 58 -2.29 -18.91 -24.37
C THR A 58 -3.72 -18.41 -24.20
N ASP A 59 -4.61 -18.75 -25.12
CA ASP A 59 -6.01 -18.31 -25.06
C ASP A 59 -6.88 -19.34 -24.33
N PHE A 60 -7.20 -19.08 -23.06
CA PHE A 60 -8.09 -19.91 -22.26
C PHE A 60 -9.55 -19.45 -22.30
N THR A 61 -9.94 -18.52 -23.19
CA THR A 61 -11.28 -17.89 -23.16
C THR A 61 -12.40 -18.93 -23.15
N GLY A 62 -13.14 -18.98 -22.03
CA GLY A 62 -14.27 -19.89 -21.84
C GLY A 62 -13.90 -21.33 -21.50
N ALA A 63 -12.62 -21.67 -21.31
CA ALA A 63 -12.15 -23.00 -20.87
C ALA A 63 -12.65 -23.30 -19.45
N ILE A 64 -12.79 -24.57 -19.09
CA ILE A 64 -12.96 -25.02 -17.70
C ILE A 64 -11.57 -25.35 -17.17
N MET A 65 -11.15 -24.67 -16.10
CA MET A 65 -9.81 -24.77 -15.52
C MET A 65 -9.67 -26.00 -14.61
N PRO A 66 -8.44 -26.37 -14.18
CA PRO A 66 -8.25 -27.55 -13.33
C PRO A 66 -9.08 -27.60 -12.05
N ASN A 67 -9.42 -26.45 -11.47
CA ASN A 67 -10.30 -26.33 -10.30
C ASN A 67 -11.80 -26.45 -10.62
N GLY A 68 -12.17 -26.67 -11.89
CA GLY A 68 -13.56 -26.74 -12.35
C GLY A 68 -14.18 -25.38 -12.66
N GLU A 69 -13.48 -24.27 -12.44
CA GLU A 69 -14.01 -22.93 -12.74
C GLU A 69 -13.84 -22.57 -14.21
N LYS A 70 -14.82 -21.90 -14.78
CA LYS A 70 -14.73 -21.43 -16.16
C LYS A 70 -13.85 -20.19 -16.24
N TYR A 71 -12.76 -20.27 -17.00
CA TYR A 71 -11.93 -19.13 -17.35
C TYR A 71 -12.77 -18.10 -18.13
N ARG A 72 -13.06 -17.00 -17.46
CA ARG A 72 -13.65 -15.83 -18.10
C ARG A 72 -12.49 -15.04 -18.65
N SER A 73 -12.41 -14.95 -19.97
CA SER A 73 -11.61 -13.89 -20.57
C SER A 73 -12.19 -12.60 -20.04
N GLU A 74 -11.43 -11.89 -19.22
CA GLU A 74 -11.66 -10.48 -19.06
C GLU A 74 -11.50 -9.90 -20.46
N THR A 75 -12.61 -9.78 -21.17
CA THR A 75 -12.69 -8.90 -22.32
C THR A 75 -12.20 -7.57 -21.77
N PHE A 76 -10.94 -7.23 -22.04
CA PHE A 76 -10.46 -5.88 -22.01
C PHE A 76 -11.27 -5.13 -23.06
N ASN A 77 -12.51 -4.83 -22.72
CA ASN A 77 -13.22 -3.73 -23.29
C ASN A 77 -12.27 -2.55 -23.10
N GLN A 78 -11.78 -2.00 -24.21
CA GLN A 78 -11.27 -0.63 -24.25
C GLN A 78 -12.38 0.39 -23.93
N SER A 79 -13.36 0.06 -23.10
CA SER A 79 -14.10 1.03 -22.32
C SER A 79 -13.20 1.35 -21.16
N SER A 80 -12.40 2.41 -21.32
CA SER A 80 -11.60 3.06 -20.28
C SER A 80 -11.39 2.19 -19.04
N LYS A 81 -10.26 1.49 -18.95
CA LYS A 81 -9.51 1.59 -17.70
C LYS A 81 -9.41 3.10 -17.48
N LYS A 82 -10.30 3.65 -16.66
CA LYS A 82 -9.93 4.77 -15.82
C LYS A 82 -8.72 4.18 -15.10
N VAL A 83 -7.53 4.41 -15.66
CA VAL A 83 -6.33 4.41 -14.87
C VAL A 83 -6.74 5.37 -13.78
N THR A 84 -7.09 4.83 -12.61
CA THR A 84 -7.27 5.67 -11.43
C THR A 84 -5.85 6.15 -11.20
N THR A 85 -5.47 7.20 -11.90
CA THR A 85 -4.16 7.80 -11.79
C THR A 85 -4.07 8.17 -10.32
N MET A 86 -3.21 7.48 -9.58
CA MET A 86 -2.95 7.79 -8.19
C MET A 86 -2.59 9.27 -8.16
N THR A 87 -3.45 10.09 -7.58
CA THR A 87 -3.23 11.52 -7.52
C THR A 87 -2.19 11.80 -6.46
N ARG A 88 -1.28 12.73 -6.73
CA ARG A 88 -0.29 13.21 -5.77
C ARG A 88 -0.49 14.71 -5.60
N LYS A 89 -0.91 15.15 -4.42
CA LYS A 89 -1.04 16.56 -4.07
C LYS A 89 -0.07 16.89 -2.94
N ILE A 90 0.68 17.97 -3.10
CA ILE A 90 1.52 18.53 -2.03
C ILE A 90 0.60 19.31 -1.10
N ILE A 91 0.71 19.06 0.20
CA ILE A 91 0.06 19.83 1.26
C ILE A 91 1.12 20.73 1.87
N SER A 92 0.81 22.03 1.96
CA SER A 92 1.70 23.06 2.48
C SER A 92 0.88 24.16 3.12
N THR A 93 1.21 24.53 4.35
CA THR A 93 0.57 25.63 5.09
C THR A 93 1.62 26.54 5.71
N GLU A 94 1.28 27.82 5.87
CA GLU A 94 2.13 28.80 6.56
C GLU A 94 2.05 28.68 8.08
N ASN A 95 1.07 27.92 8.59
CA ASN A 95 0.86 27.71 10.02
C ASN A 95 1.69 26.56 10.61
N ALA A 96 2.55 25.93 9.80
CA ALA A 96 3.43 24.84 10.22
C ALA A 96 4.86 25.04 9.68
N PRO A 97 5.88 24.47 10.34
CA PRO A 97 7.29 24.57 9.95
C PRO A 97 7.53 24.29 8.48
N ARG A 98 8.22 25.20 7.80
CA ARG A 98 8.65 24.96 6.43
C ARG A 98 9.73 23.87 6.43
N PRO A 99 9.68 22.93 5.47
CA PRO A 99 10.72 21.91 5.33
C PRO A 99 12.10 22.54 5.18
N VAL A 100 13.07 22.06 5.97
CA VAL A 100 14.49 22.43 5.83
C VAL A 100 15.21 21.27 5.14
N GLY A 101 14.89 21.04 3.88
CA GLY A 101 15.43 19.94 3.08
C GLY A 101 14.52 19.52 1.92
N PRO A 102 14.89 18.47 1.15
CA PRO A 102 14.14 18.00 -0.01
C PRO A 102 12.91 17.15 0.37
N TYR A 103 12.02 17.68 1.20
CA TYR A 103 10.76 17.04 1.61
C TYR A 103 9.61 18.05 1.69
N ASN A 104 8.38 17.57 1.81
CA ASN A 104 7.17 18.40 1.98
C ASN A 104 6.55 18.14 3.35
N GLN A 105 5.74 19.08 3.85
CA GLN A 105 5.01 18.91 5.12
C GLN A 105 4.13 17.66 5.08
N ALA A 106 3.37 17.48 4.00
CA ALA A 106 2.66 16.23 3.73
C ALA A 106 2.41 16.02 2.24
N ILE A 107 2.12 14.77 1.89
CA ILE A 107 1.68 14.36 0.56
C ILE A 107 0.34 13.63 0.69
N ALA A 108 -0.68 14.13 -0.02
CA ALA A 108 -1.91 13.38 -0.24
C ALA A 108 -1.74 12.51 -1.48
N ALA A 109 -1.87 11.19 -1.32
CA ALA A 109 -1.78 10.18 -2.36
C ALA A 109 -3.13 9.48 -2.57
N SER A 110 -3.49 9.22 -3.83
CA SER A 110 -4.73 8.53 -4.22
C SER A 110 -6.03 9.25 -3.86
N GLY A 111 -5.93 10.49 -3.37
CA GLY A 111 -7.06 11.30 -2.90
C GLY A 111 -7.55 10.97 -1.49
N THR A 112 -7.07 9.88 -0.88
CA THR A 112 -7.57 9.38 0.41
C THR A 112 -6.48 9.19 1.43
N MET A 113 -5.22 8.98 1.06
CA MET A 113 -4.15 8.76 2.03
C MET A 113 -3.30 10.02 2.19
N LEU A 114 -3.12 10.48 3.41
CA LEU A 114 -2.27 11.60 3.74
C LEU A 114 -1.03 11.11 4.51
N PHE A 115 0.16 11.42 4.00
CA PHE A 115 1.44 11.08 4.62
C PHE A 115 2.10 12.36 5.14
N LEU A 116 2.11 12.56 6.45
CA LEU A 116 2.79 13.69 7.08
C LEU A 116 4.25 13.36 7.35
N ALA A 117 5.13 14.33 7.10
CA ALA A 117 6.52 14.27 7.52
C ALA A 117 6.63 14.43 9.05
N GLY A 118 7.73 13.92 9.60
CA GLY A 118 8.06 14.09 11.02
C GLY A 118 8.06 15.56 11.43
N GLN A 119 7.28 15.87 12.46
CA GLN A 119 7.16 17.20 13.03
C GLN A 119 8.02 17.27 14.30
N ILE A 120 8.75 18.38 14.41
CA ILE A 120 9.56 18.77 15.57
C ILE A 120 9.04 20.10 16.14
N ALA A 121 9.45 20.45 17.36
CA ALA A 121 8.95 21.60 18.12
C ALA A 121 9.49 22.96 17.63
N ILE A 122 9.26 23.29 16.35
CA ILE A 122 9.49 24.64 15.81
C ILE A 122 8.22 25.46 16.01
N ASP A 123 8.35 26.64 16.63
CA ASP A 123 7.30 27.66 16.63
C ASP A 123 7.44 28.52 15.37
N MET A 124 6.36 28.62 14.58
CA MET A 124 6.40 29.34 13.30
C MET A 124 6.50 30.87 13.42
N ARG A 125 6.09 31.46 14.54
CA ARG A 125 6.20 32.89 14.79
C ARG A 125 7.64 33.27 15.09
N LEU A 126 8.36 32.39 15.78
CA LEU A 126 9.78 32.56 16.11
C LEU A 126 10.71 31.98 15.06
N ASN A 127 10.21 31.03 14.26
CA ASN A 127 10.96 30.21 13.32
C ASN A 127 12.18 29.50 13.95
N ASP A 128 12.03 29.06 15.20
CA ASP A 128 13.09 28.39 15.96
C ASP A 128 12.52 27.27 16.85
N ILE A 129 13.41 26.41 17.35
CA ILE A 129 13.07 25.37 18.32
C ILE A 129 12.70 26.01 19.64
N VAL A 130 11.55 25.60 20.17
CA VAL A 130 11.05 26.05 21.47
C VAL A 130 11.12 24.92 22.49
N TYR A 131 11.21 25.30 23.77
CA TYR A 131 11.14 24.38 24.91
C TYR A 131 12.24 23.30 24.89
N THR A 132 13.49 23.68 24.60
CA THR A 132 14.63 22.76 24.42
C THR A 132 14.88 21.78 25.58
N GLU A 133 14.36 22.07 26.78
CA GLU A 133 14.51 21.26 28.00
C GLU A 133 13.19 20.68 28.54
N ASP A 134 12.06 20.92 27.87
CA ASP A 134 10.73 20.48 28.32
C ASP A 134 10.03 19.67 27.23
N VAL A 135 10.12 18.34 27.36
CA VAL A 135 9.56 17.39 26.39
C VAL A 135 8.04 17.49 26.28
N SER A 136 7.35 17.88 27.37
CA SER A 136 5.89 18.01 27.35
C SER A 136 5.49 19.17 26.45
N LYS A 137 6.13 20.34 26.63
CA LYS A 137 5.87 21.51 25.79
C LYS A 137 6.35 21.34 24.36
N GLN A 138 7.46 20.61 24.13
CA GLN A 138 7.84 20.23 22.76
C GLN A 138 6.77 19.36 22.12
N THR A 139 6.23 18.39 22.85
CA THR A 139 5.16 17.53 22.34
C THR A 139 3.92 18.38 21.99
N GLU A 140 3.54 19.34 22.84
CA GLU A 140 2.42 20.25 22.55
C GLU A 140 2.64 21.03 21.25
N GLN A 141 3.86 21.55 21.03
CA GLN A 141 4.21 22.24 19.79
C GLN A 141 4.21 21.30 18.57
N VAL A 142 4.74 20.08 18.72
CA VAL A 142 4.73 19.06 17.66
C VAL A 142 3.29 18.72 17.25
N MET A 143 2.41 18.50 18.22
CA MET A 143 1.01 18.18 17.97
C MET A 143 0.28 19.35 17.30
N ALA A 144 0.54 20.60 17.73
CA ALA A 144 0.00 21.79 17.07
C ALA A 144 0.46 21.92 15.60
N ASN A 145 1.73 21.61 15.32
CA ASN A 145 2.27 21.61 13.95
C ASN A 145 1.59 20.55 13.07
N ILE A 146 1.36 19.34 13.61
CA ILE A 146 0.61 18.27 12.93
C ILE A 146 -0.82 18.71 12.64
N GLU A 147 -1.52 19.30 13.63
CA GLU A 147 -2.90 19.76 13.49
C GLU A 147 -3.06 20.81 12.39
N ALA A 148 -2.10 21.75 12.28
CA ALA A 148 -2.10 22.74 11.20
C ALA A 148 -2.00 22.08 9.80
N ILE A 149 -1.17 21.04 9.66
CA ILE A 149 -1.01 20.31 8.38
C ILE A 149 -2.23 19.45 8.06
N LEU A 150 -2.80 18.78 9.07
CA LEU A 150 -4.06 18.03 8.92
C LEU A 150 -5.18 18.96 8.47
N THR A 151 -5.33 20.12 9.11
CA THR A 151 -6.34 21.12 8.78
C THR A 151 -6.20 21.63 7.35
N GLU A 152 -4.97 21.92 6.89
CA GLU A 152 -4.70 22.31 5.50
C GLU A 152 -5.08 21.22 4.49
N ALA A 153 -4.94 19.95 4.88
CA ALA A 153 -5.35 18.82 4.06
C ALA A 153 -6.87 18.58 4.07
N GLY A 154 -7.63 19.24 4.95
CA GLY A 154 -9.05 18.97 5.19
C GLY A 154 -9.30 17.76 6.11
N ALA A 155 -8.31 17.37 6.90
CA ALA A 155 -8.35 16.27 7.85
C ALA A 155 -8.40 16.76 9.30
N THR A 156 -8.72 15.85 10.21
CA THR A 156 -8.80 16.02 11.65
C THR A 156 -8.05 14.90 12.37
N TRP A 157 -7.95 14.96 13.70
CA TRP A 157 -7.30 13.90 14.48
C TRP A 157 -8.00 12.53 14.38
N SER A 158 -9.31 12.49 14.11
CA SER A 158 -10.03 11.22 13.91
C SER A 158 -9.67 10.52 12.60
N ASP A 159 -9.07 11.24 11.66
CA ASP A 159 -8.66 10.69 10.36
C ASP A 159 -7.28 10.04 10.44
N VAL A 160 -6.53 10.27 11.53
CA VAL A 160 -5.20 9.69 11.73
C VAL A 160 -5.33 8.20 12.03
N VAL A 161 -4.64 7.36 11.24
CA VAL A 161 -4.69 5.90 11.36
C VAL A 161 -3.40 5.30 11.91
N LYS A 162 -2.27 6.02 11.79
CA LYS A 162 -0.96 5.57 12.27
C LYS A 162 -0.11 6.77 12.71
N THR A 163 0.57 6.63 13.84
CA THR A 163 1.63 7.56 14.28
C THR A 163 2.93 6.83 14.57
N THR A 164 4.06 7.50 14.36
CA THR A 164 5.37 7.06 14.86
C THR A 164 5.94 8.14 15.76
N VAL A 165 6.28 7.77 16.99
CA VAL A 165 6.82 8.67 18.00
C VAL A 165 8.29 8.33 18.23
N TYR A 166 9.18 9.25 17.93
CA TYR A 166 10.61 9.12 18.16
C TYR A 166 10.99 9.97 19.37
N LEU A 167 11.61 9.34 20.37
CA LEU A 167 12.08 9.98 21.59
C LEU A 167 13.60 10.05 21.61
N LYS A 168 14.14 11.14 22.16
CA LYS A 168 15.58 11.23 22.48
C LYS A 168 15.95 10.39 23.70
N ASP A 169 15.03 10.28 24.67
CA ASP A 169 15.18 9.51 25.90
C ASP A 169 13.85 8.82 26.23
N MET A 170 13.86 7.49 26.41
CA MET A 170 12.67 6.70 26.72
C MET A 170 12.10 7.03 28.12
N ASN A 171 12.87 7.65 29.01
CA ASN A 171 12.37 8.12 30.30
C ASN A 171 11.27 9.20 30.15
N ASP A 172 11.24 9.91 29.02
CA ASP A 172 10.24 10.92 28.70
C ASP A 172 8.89 10.33 28.24
N PHE A 173 8.81 9.01 28.05
CA PHE A 173 7.63 8.33 27.50
C PHE A 173 6.33 8.71 28.21
N ALA A 174 6.33 8.73 29.54
CA ALA A 174 5.14 9.05 30.33
C ALA A 174 4.67 10.49 30.11
N ALA A 175 5.61 11.44 30.04
CA ALA A 175 5.34 12.86 29.82
C ALA A 175 4.77 13.10 28.42
N VAL A 176 5.40 12.52 27.40
CA VAL A 176 4.91 12.59 26.00
C VAL A 176 3.52 11.95 25.88
N ASN A 177 3.31 10.78 26.50
CA ASN A 177 2.02 10.08 26.41
C ASN A 177 0.89 10.86 27.07
N ALA A 178 1.16 11.60 28.16
CA ALA A 178 0.18 12.44 28.82
C ALA A 178 -0.31 13.60 27.93
N VAL A 179 0.57 14.17 27.09
CA VAL A 179 0.18 15.17 26.09
C VAL A 179 -0.52 14.51 24.92
N TYR A 180 0.06 13.43 24.37
CA TYR A 180 -0.47 12.71 23.21
C TYR A 180 -1.93 12.26 23.41
N ALA A 181 -2.26 11.74 24.61
CA ALA A 181 -3.60 11.26 24.94
C ALA A 181 -4.68 12.36 24.93
N LYS A 182 -4.31 13.65 24.95
CA LYS A 182 -5.26 14.76 24.84
C LYS A 182 -5.87 14.89 23.43
N TYR A 183 -5.21 14.32 22.42
CA TYR A 183 -5.58 14.48 21.00
C TYR A 183 -6.33 13.28 20.42
N PHE A 184 -6.35 12.14 21.13
CA PHE A 184 -6.95 10.90 20.64
C PHE A 184 -7.91 10.31 21.66
N ASP A 185 -9.10 9.93 21.20
CA ASP A 185 -10.00 9.08 21.98
C ASP A 185 -9.40 7.67 22.06
N SER A 186 -9.31 7.13 23.28
CA SER A 186 -8.82 5.77 23.54
C SER A 186 -9.54 4.67 22.74
N ALA A 187 -10.81 4.88 22.36
CA ALA A 187 -11.58 3.91 21.59
C ALA A 187 -11.23 3.88 20.10
N THR A 188 -10.69 4.99 19.57
CA THR A 188 -10.41 5.17 18.13
C THR A 188 -8.96 5.59 17.84
N ALA A 189 -8.09 5.54 18.86
CA ALA A 189 -6.70 5.94 18.74
C ALA A 189 -5.98 5.18 17.61
N PRO A 190 -5.06 5.86 16.89
CA PRO A 190 -4.36 5.26 15.77
C PRO A 190 -3.44 4.12 16.22
N ALA A 191 -3.08 3.26 15.26
CA ALA A 191 -1.94 2.38 15.46
C ALA A 191 -0.70 3.23 15.80
N ARG A 192 0.17 2.74 16.69
CA ARG A 192 1.35 3.50 17.15
C ARG A 192 2.59 2.62 17.23
N ALA A 193 3.72 3.20 16.82
CA ALA A 193 5.05 2.73 17.21
C ALA A 193 5.75 3.87 17.98
N CYS A 194 6.44 3.53 19.06
CA CYS A 194 7.23 4.49 19.83
C CYS A 194 8.59 3.88 20.14
N VAL A 195 9.66 4.63 19.84
CA VAL A 195 11.04 4.17 19.99
C VAL A 195 11.94 5.30 20.48
N GLU A 196 12.97 4.94 21.22
CA GLU A 196 14.10 5.83 21.47
C GLU A 196 15.05 5.77 20.26
N VAL A 197 15.62 6.92 19.87
CA VAL A 197 16.57 7.02 18.76
C VAL A 197 17.87 7.69 19.21
N SER A 198 18.96 7.38 18.51
CA SER A 198 20.29 7.91 18.85
C SER A 198 20.38 9.44 18.82
N ARG A 199 19.63 10.10 17.92
CA ARG A 199 19.58 11.56 17.80
C ARG A 199 18.42 11.99 16.90
N LEU A 200 17.79 13.11 17.24
CA LEU A 200 16.76 13.77 16.43
C LEU A 200 17.31 15.02 15.73
N PRO A 201 16.73 15.46 14.60
CA PRO A 201 17.10 16.70 13.93
C PRO A 201 17.04 17.90 14.89
N LYS A 202 18.06 18.77 14.82
CA LYS A 202 18.20 19.94 15.72
C LYS A 202 18.22 19.59 17.24
N ASP A 203 18.56 18.35 17.60
CA ASP A 203 18.70 17.89 18.99
C ASP A 203 17.44 17.99 19.86
N VAL A 204 16.27 18.05 19.23
CA VAL A 204 14.96 18.04 19.92
C VAL A 204 14.75 16.77 20.73
N LEU A 205 13.77 16.81 21.63
CA LEU A 205 13.46 15.72 22.56
C LEU A 205 12.46 14.72 21.96
N VAL A 206 11.60 15.19 21.04
CA VAL A 206 10.55 14.39 20.42
C VAL A 206 10.32 14.79 18.96
N GLU A 207 10.06 13.79 18.12
CA GLU A 207 9.59 13.95 16.74
C GLU A 207 8.42 12.99 16.51
N ILE A 208 7.38 13.44 15.80
CA ILE A 208 6.20 12.62 15.51
C ILE A 208 5.82 12.72 14.03
N ASP A 209 5.68 11.57 13.37
CA ASP A 209 5.04 11.45 12.05
C ASP A 209 3.66 10.81 12.15
N CYS A 210 2.83 11.01 11.12
CA CYS A 210 1.56 10.31 11.03
C CYS A 210 1.06 10.07 9.60
N ILE A 211 0.15 9.10 9.50
CA ILE A 211 -0.63 8.81 8.30
C ILE A 211 -2.10 9.00 8.66
N ALA A 212 -2.84 9.68 7.79
CA ALA A 212 -4.28 9.89 7.92
C ALA A 212 -5.03 9.43 6.65
N VAL A 213 -6.34 9.21 6.78
CA VAL A 213 -7.24 8.86 5.69
C VAL A 213 -8.39 9.88 5.59
N ILE A 214 -8.51 10.55 4.45
CA ILE A 214 -9.50 11.60 4.13
C ILE A 214 -10.55 11.07 3.16
#